data_AF-A0A0Q7J767-F1
#
_entry.id   AF-A0A0Q7J767-F1
#
_cell.length_a   1.000
_cell.length_b   1.000
_cell.length_c   1.000
_cell.angle_alpha   90.00
_cell.angle_beta   90.00
_cell.angle_gamma   90.00
#
_symmetry.space_group_name_H-M   'P 1'
#
loop_
_entity.id
_entity.type
_entity.pdbx_description
1 polymer ?
#
loop_
_entity_poly.entity_id
_entity_poly.type
_entity_poly.pdbx_seq_one_letter_code
_entity_poly.pdbx_strand_id
1 'polypeptide(L)'
;MKLAYINALPEEDQFQEFIQTYTEECITFGAQAIVNWNDFQSEHVISVYDENKLVGIGCMTEECHVHVRPTYEHREIETMMNKLLQAESKFSLVHGQS
;
A
#
# COMPACT_ATOMS: atom_id res chain seq x y z
N MET A 1 -9.04 -17.54 -1.68
CA MET A 1 -8.33 -16.47 -0.97
C MET A 1 -9.09 -15.16 -1.19
N LYS A 2 -9.22 -14.31 -0.17
CA LYS A 2 -10.03 -13.08 -0.21
C LYS A 2 -9.17 -11.92 0.27
N LEU A 3 -8.88 -11.00 -0.64
CA LEU A 3 -8.18 -9.77 -0.33
C LEU A 3 -9.12 -8.77 0.34
N ALA A 4 -8.66 -8.11 1.40
CA ALA A 4 -9.35 -7.02 2.06
C ALA A 4 -8.55 -5.72 1.87
N TYR A 5 -9.22 -4.69 1.35
CA TYR A 5 -8.66 -3.35 1.16
C TYR A 5 -9.23 -2.45 2.25
N ILE A 6 -8.37 -1.77 3.00
CA ILE A 6 -8.75 -0.95 4.15
C ILE A 6 -8.12 0.44 3.98
N ASN A 7 -8.94 1.49 4.02
CA ASN A 7 -8.49 2.89 3.96
C ASN A 7 -8.00 3.36 5.34
N ALA A 8 -6.99 2.67 5.86
CA ALA A 8 -6.37 2.97 7.13
C ALA A 8 -4.92 2.50 7.12
N LEU A 9 -4.12 3.12 7.99
CA LEU A 9 -2.81 2.60 8.32
C LEU A 9 -2.92 1.21 8.96
N PRO A 10 -1.98 0.30 8.65
CA PRO A 10 -1.89 -0.95 9.36
C PRO A 10 -1.45 -0.71 10.81
N GLU A 11 -1.69 -1.69 11.67
CA GLU A 11 -1.13 -1.68 13.01
C GLU A 11 0.41 -1.69 12.94
N GLU A 12 1.08 -1.07 13.91
CA GLU A 12 2.55 -0.91 13.90
C GLU A 12 3.28 -2.26 13.73
N ASP A 13 2.86 -3.29 14.47
CA ASP A 13 3.43 -4.63 14.38
C ASP A 13 3.29 -5.24 12.97
N GLN A 14 2.11 -5.08 12.35
CA GLN A 14 1.83 -5.58 11.01
C GLN A 14 2.63 -4.81 9.95
N PHE A 15 2.84 -3.51 10.16
CA PHE A 15 3.63 -2.69 9.27
C PHE A 15 5.11 -3.07 9.32
N GLN A 16 5.67 -3.25 10.52
CA GLN A 16 7.06 -3.68 10.69
C GLN A 16 7.29 -5.08 10.10
N GLU A 17 6.36 -6.02 10.33
CA GLU A 17 6.42 -7.36 9.71
C GLU A 17 6.40 -7.27 8.19
N PHE A 18 5.54 -6.42 7.62
CA PHE A 18 5.48 -6.19 6.18
C PHE A 18 6.79 -5.61 5.63
N ILE A 19 7.36 -4.57 6.26
CA ILE A 19 8.60 -3.94 5.81
C ILE A 19 9.73 -4.97 5.79
N GLN A 20 9.86 -5.77 6.84
CA GLN A 20 10.85 -6.84 6.92
C GLN A 20 10.65 -7.86 5.80
N THR A 21 9.44 -8.42 5.69
CA THR A 21 9.13 -9.46 4.71
C THR A 21 9.27 -8.96 3.27
N TYR A 22 8.80 -7.74 2.99
CA TYR A 22 8.93 -7.09 1.69
C TYR A 22 10.39 -6.91 1.31
N THR A 23 11.22 -6.43 2.25
CA THR A 23 12.66 -6.23 2.01
C THR A 23 13.36 -7.55 1.73
N GLU A 24 13.08 -8.60 2.51
CA GLU A 24 13.62 -9.95 2.30
C GLU A 24 13.20 -10.54 0.95
N GLU A 25 11.94 -10.38 0.58
CA GLU A 25 11.44 -10.82 -0.71
C GLU A 25 12.11 -10.03 -1.83
N CYS A 26 12.17 -8.71 -1.78
CA CYS A 26 12.85 -7.89 -2.79
C CYS A 26 14.30 -8.34 -3.00
N ILE A 27 15.06 -8.58 -1.92
CA ILE A 27 16.43 -9.11 -2.00
C ILE A 27 16.45 -10.47 -2.70
N THR A 28 15.54 -11.37 -2.33
CA THR A 28 15.43 -12.73 -2.91
C THR A 28 15.10 -12.69 -4.39
N PHE A 29 14.22 -11.79 -4.81
CA PHE A 29 13.82 -11.60 -6.21
C PHE A 29 14.82 -10.73 -7.00
N GLY A 30 15.91 -10.25 -6.37
CA GLY A 30 16.94 -9.43 -7.01
C GLY A 30 16.57 -7.96 -7.22
N ALA A 31 15.50 -7.49 -6.57
CA ALA A 31 15.07 -6.10 -6.59
C ALA A 31 15.73 -5.31 -5.45
N GLN A 32 16.35 -4.17 -5.78
CA GLN A 32 16.82 -3.19 -4.80
C GLN A 32 15.73 -2.13 -4.61
N ALA A 33 14.72 -2.43 -3.81
CA ALA A 33 13.70 -1.46 -3.45
C ALA A 33 14.21 -0.60 -2.28
N ILE A 34 14.73 0.59 -2.57
CA ILE A 34 14.94 1.62 -1.54
C ILE A 34 13.60 2.32 -1.36
N VAL A 35 12.87 1.94 -0.30
CA VAL A 35 11.56 2.52 0.01
C VAL A 35 11.69 3.46 1.20
N ASN A 36 11.19 4.69 1.04
CA ASN A 36 11.08 5.63 2.14
C ASN A 36 9.75 5.42 2.87
N TRP A 37 9.75 4.57 3.89
CA TRP A 37 8.54 4.22 4.64
C TRP A 37 7.89 5.39 5.40
N ASN A 38 8.59 6.53 5.53
CA ASN A 38 8.03 7.73 6.16
C ASN A 38 6.91 8.37 5.32
N ASP A 39 6.86 8.11 4.02
CA ASP A 39 5.83 8.66 3.12
C ASP A 39 4.43 8.08 3.40
N PHE A 40 4.37 6.99 4.17
CA PHE A 40 3.13 6.34 4.61
C PHE A 40 2.51 7.01 5.85
N GLN A 41 3.01 8.15 6.33
CA GLN A 41 2.34 8.91 7.40
C GLN A 41 1.19 9.81 6.90
N SER A 42 0.88 9.78 5.60
CA SER A 42 -0.19 10.56 4.98
C SER A 42 -1.60 10.12 5.40
N GLU A 43 -2.58 11.03 5.29
CA GLU A 43 -4.00 10.75 5.56
C GLU A 43 -4.64 9.80 4.52
N HIS A 44 -4.03 9.65 3.34
CA HIS A 44 -4.57 8.82 2.26
C HIS A 44 -3.76 7.54 2.08
N VAL A 45 -4.05 6.55 2.91
CA VAL A 45 -3.37 5.24 2.91
C VAL A 45 -4.37 4.12 2.70
N ILE A 46 -3.99 3.14 1.88
CA ILE A 46 -4.71 1.90 1.67
C ILE A 46 -3.82 0.73 2.02
N SER A 47 -4.29 -0.09 2.94
CA SER A 47 -3.67 -1.34 3.37
C SER A 47 -4.40 -2.51 2.75
N VAL A 48 -3.67 -3.52 2.27
CA VAL A 48 -4.22 -4.73 1.65
C VAL A 48 -3.83 -5.95 2.44
N TYR A 49 -4.82 -6.76 2.79
CA TYR A 49 -4.64 -7.96 3.60
C TYR A 49 -5.09 -9.22 2.87
N ASP A 50 -4.33 -10.29 3.03
CA ASP A 50 -4.76 -11.67 2.73
C ASP A 50 -4.72 -12.46 4.04
N GLU A 51 -5.86 -13.00 4.46
CA GLU A 51 -5.98 -13.78 5.71
C GLU A 51 -5.34 -13.10 6.95
N ASN A 52 -5.64 -11.80 7.14
CA ASN A 52 -5.11 -10.96 8.23
C ASN A 52 -3.60 -10.65 8.17
N LYS A 53 -2.93 -10.97 7.07
CA LYS A 53 -1.54 -10.58 6.83
C LYS A 53 -1.49 -9.40 5.88
N LEU A 54 -0.71 -8.38 6.22
CA LEU A 54 -0.47 -7.25 5.34
C LEU A 54 0.36 -7.71 4.15
N VAL A 55 -0.19 -7.57 2.94
CA VAL A 55 0.44 -7.99 1.68
C VAL A 55 0.75 -6.84 0.75
N GLY A 56 0.18 -5.66 1.00
CA GLY A 56 0.51 -4.44 0.29
C GLY A 56 0.05 -3.20 1.04
N ILE A 57 0.74 -2.09 0.78
CA ILE A 57 0.42 -0.77 1.31
C ILE A 57 0.62 0.27 0.21
N GLY A 58 -0.25 1.27 0.17
CA GLY A 58 -0.15 2.36 -0.78
C GLY A 58 -0.61 3.65 -0.18
N CYS A 59 0.00 4.76 -0.57
CA CYS A 59 -0.39 6.08 -0.14
C CYS A 59 -0.45 7.06 -1.31
N MET A 60 -1.26 8.11 -1.12
CA MET A 60 -1.31 9.26 -2.01
C MET A 60 -0.82 10.49 -1.24
N THR A 61 0.37 10.97 -1.57
CA THR A 61 0.89 12.26 -1.10
C THR A 61 0.92 13.21 -2.30
N GLU A 62 2.10 13.47 -2.87
CA GLU A 62 2.30 14.18 -4.14
C GLU A 62 2.25 13.21 -5.31
N GLU A 63 2.78 11.99 -5.12
CA GLU A 63 2.75 10.89 -6.08
C GLU A 63 2.08 9.66 -5.45
N CYS A 64 1.61 8.75 -6.30
CA CYS A 64 1.01 7.50 -5.84
C CYS A 64 2.13 6.50 -5.56
N HIS A 65 2.33 6.15 -4.29
CA HIS A 65 3.29 5.13 -3.88
C HIS A 65 2.53 3.86 -3.54
N VAL A 66 2.86 2.76 -4.20
CA VAL A 66 2.26 1.45 -3.94
C VAL A 66 3.36 0.42 -3.82
N HIS A 67 3.36 -0.34 -2.72
CA HIS A 67 4.25 -1.46 -2.50
C HIS A 67 3.44 -2.69 -2.19
N VAL A 68 3.60 -3.72 -3.01
CA VAL A 68 3.01 -5.04 -2.81
C VAL A 68 4.14 -6.03 -2.68
N ARG A 69 3.99 -7.00 -1.78
CA ARG A 69 4.95 -8.09 -1.63
C ARG A 69 5.22 -8.75 -3.00
N PRO A 70 6.47 -8.96 -3.41
CA PRO A 70 6.80 -9.61 -4.69
C PRO A 70 6.07 -10.94 -4.91
N THR A 71 5.85 -11.72 -3.85
CA THR A 71 5.06 -12.97 -3.90
C THR A 71 3.59 -12.78 -4.34
N TYR A 72 3.08 -11.54 -4.34
CA TYR A 72 1.72 -11.14 -4.69
C TYR A 72 1.64 -10.23 -5.94
N GLU A 73 2.76 -9.89 -6.59
CA GLU A 73 2.84 -8.91 -7.70
C GLU A 73 1.89 -9.23 -8.87
N HIS A 74 1.63 -10.51 -9.16
CA HIS A 74 0.76 -10.93 -10.26
C HIS A 74 -0.76 -10.85 -9.97
N ARG A 75 -1.19 -10.35 -8.80
CA ARG A 75 -2.59 -10.43 -8.35
C ARG A 75 -3.43 -9.18 -8.62
N GLU A 76 -3.00 -8.31 -9.53
CA GLU A 76 -3.68 -7.03 -9.87
C GLU A 76 -3.84 -6.06 -8.68
N ILE A 77 -3.21 -6.34 -7.54
CA ILE A 77 -3.33 -5.57 -6.28
C ILE A 77 -2.89 -4.13 -6.52
N GLU A 78 -1.75 -3.92 -7.16
CA GLU A 78 -1.22 -2.60 -7.46
C GLU A 78 -2.19 -1.77 -8.31
N THR A 79 -2.80 -2.39 -9.32
CA THR A 79 -3.78 -1.72 -10.19
C THR A 79 -5.03 -1.33 -9.40
N MET A 80 -5.50 -2.20 -8.51
CA MET A 80 -6.66 -1.91 -7.66
C MET A 80 -6.37 -0.79 -6.66
N MET A 81 -5.23 -0.84 -5.98
CA MET A 81 -4.81 0.20 -5.03
C MET A 81 -4.67 1.55 -5.72
N ASN A 82 -4.05 1.60 -6.90
CA ASN A 82 -3.97 2.82 -7.70
C ASN A 82 -5.36 3.42 -8.01
N LYS A 83 -6.33 2.59 -8.39
CA LYS A 83 -7.70 3.04 -8.66
C LYS A 83 -8.38 3.60 -7.40
N LEU A 84 -8.21 2.91 -6.26
CA LEU A 84 -8.80 3.33 -4.99
C LEU A 84 -8.17 4.65 -4.50
N LEU A 85 -6.83 4.76 -4.50
CA LEU A 85 -6.11 5.97 -4.12
C LEU A 85 -6.49 7.17 -5.01
N GLN A 86 -6.62 6.96 -6.33
CA GLN A 86 -7.09 8.00 -7.24
C GLN A 86 -8.55 8.40 -7.00
N ALA A 87 -9.42 7.46 -6.62
CA ALA A 87 -10.79 7.76 -6.27
C ALA A 87 -10.85 8.65 -5.01
N GLU A 88 -10.11 8.29 -3.96
CA GLU A 88 -10.03 9.08 -2.72
C GLU A 88 -9.48 10.49 -2.96
N SER A 89 -8.41 10.62 -3.76
CA SER A 89 -7.85 11.92 -4.14
C SER A 89 -8.84 12.79 -4.92
N LYS A 90 -9.59 12.21 -5.86
CA LYS A 90 -10.63 12.93 -6.61
C LYS A 90 -11.76 13.38 -5.69
N PHE A 91 -12.16 12.58 -4.70
CA PHE A 91 -13.20 12.94 -3.74
C PHE A 91 -12.80 14.13 -2.85
N SER A 92 -11.50 14.25 -2.52
CA SER A 92 -10.96 15.40 -1.78
C SER A 92 -11.06 16.71 -2.57
N LEU A 93 -10.85 16.67 -3.89
CA LEU A 93 -10.96 17.86 -4.75
C LEU A 93 -12.39 18.39 -4.93
N VAL A 94 -13.41 17.53 -4.84
CA VAL A 94 -14.82 17.95 -5.04
C VAL A 94 -15.50 18.49 -3.78
N HIS A 95 -14.98 18.20 -2.58
CA HIS A 95 -15.54 18.71 -1.32
C HIS A 95 -14.86 20.00 -0.81
N GLY A 96 -13.83 20.51 -1.51
CA GLY A 96 -13.18 21.79 -1.21
C GLY A 96 -13.90 23.03 -1.77
N GLN A 97 -15.08 22.87 -2.37
CA GLN A 97 -15.94 23.97 -2.81
C GLN A 97 -17.31 23.86 -2.12
N SER A 98 -17.43 24.44 -0.93
CA SER A 98 -18.72 24.84 -0.34
C SER A 98 -18.51 26.07 0.52
#